data_AF-A0A7R9FRK2-F1
#
_entry.id   AF-A0A7R9FRK2-F1
#
_cell.length_a   1.000
_cell.length_b   1.000
_cell.length_c   1.000
_cell.angle_alpha   90.00
_cell.angle_beta   90.00
_cell.angle_gamma   90.00
#
_symmetry.space_group_name_H-M   'P 1'
#
loop_
_entity.id
_entity.type
_entity.pdbx_description
1 polymer ?
#
loop_
_entity_poly.entity_id
_entity_poly.type
_entity_poly.pdbx_seq_one_letter_code
_entity_poly.pdbx_strand_id
1 'polypeptide(L)'
;MAYGSTSNLKMDASRPLKICLFGITGCGKSTLGNVLLGYGPDGDTQGFRTSNSPTGPDSDVVVMDGNLFGDVNRRVCIIDTPGCGKEEAEDKRSNLF
;
A
#
# COMPACT_ATOMS: atom_id res chain seq x y z
N MET A 1 -21.76 5.95 -19.95
CA MET A 1 -21.37 4.92 -18.95
C MET A 1 -21.37 5.58 -17.59
N ALA A 2 -22.39 5.33 -16.76
CA ALA A 2 -22.46 5.83 -15.40
C ALA A 2 -21.89 4.77 -14.46
N TYR A 3 -20.86 5.12 -13.68
CA TYR A 3 -20.37 4.25 -12.60
C TYR A 3 -21.49 4.11 -11.56
N GLY A 4 -21.77 2.86 -11.18
CA GLY A 4 -22.96 2.45 -10.44
C GLY A 4 -23.13 3.10 -9.07
N SER A 5 -24.41 3.21 -8.70
CA SER A 5 -25.02 3.48 -7.39
C SER A 5 -24.06 3.59 -6.20
N THR A 6 -23.98 4.78 -5.59
CA THR A 6 -23.48 4.99 -4.23
C THR A 6 -24.49 4.47 -3.22
N SER A 7 -24.82 3.18 -3.24
CA SER A 7 -25.53 2.57 -2.12
C SER A 7 -24.59 2.65 -0.93
N ASN A 8 -24.99 3.37 0.13
CA ASN A 8 -24.36 3.34 1.45
C ASN A 8 -23.85 1.93 1.72
N LEU A 9 -22.53 1.74 1.62
CA LEU A 9 -21.88 0.49 2.00
C LEU A 9 -22.08 0.39 3.51
N LYS A 10 -23.19 -0.22 3.93
CA LYS A 10 -23.30 -0.78 5.27
C LYS A 10 -22.20 -1.83 5.32
N MET A 11 -21.03 -1.44 5.81
CA MET A 11 -19.97 -2.37 6.14
C MET A 11 -20.58 -3.31 7.16
N ASP A 12 -20.78 -4.54 6.73
CA ASP A 12 -21.10 -5.64 7.62
C ASP A 12 -19.97 -5.73 8.64
N ALA A 13 -20.25 -5.34 9.89
CA ALA A 13 -19.28 -5.35 10.97
C ALA A 13 -18.71 -6.75 11.23
N SER A 14 -19.33 -7.81 10.70
CA SER A 14 -18.81 -9.17 10.79
C SER A 14 -17.68 -9.47 9.79
N ARG A 15 -17.44 -8.60 8.79
CA ARG A 15 -16.37 -8.80 7.79
C ARG A 15 -15.35 -7.67 7.89
N PRO A 16 -14.04 -7.99 8.00
CA PRO A 16 -13.00 -6.97 8.01
C PRO A 16 -12.98 -6.21 6.68
N LEU A 17 -12.82 -4.88 6.76
CA LEU A 17 -12.65 -4.03 5.58
C LEU A 17 -11.33 -4.40 4.90
N LYS A 18 -11.39 -4.70 3.60
CA LYS A 18 -10.21 -5.01 2.78
C LYS A 18 -9.78 -3.77 2.02
N ILE A 19 -8.51 -3.40 2.14
CA ILE A 19 -7.90 -2.23 1.50
C ILE A 19 -6.75 -2.75 0.64
N CYS A 20 -6.83 -2.55 -0.68
CA CYS A 20 -5.77 -2.94 -1.60
C CYS A 20 -5.01 -1.69 -2.08
N LEU A 21 -3.69 -1.70 -1.94
CA LEU A 21 -2.82 -0.58 -2.26
C LEU A 21 -2.18 -0.79 -3.63
N PHE A 22 -2.40 0.14 -4.56
CA PHE A 22 -1.84 0.11 -5.92
C PHE A 22 -1.13 1.43 -6.24
N GLY A 23 -0.15 1.37 -7.14
CA GLY A 23 0.67 2.52 -7.54
C GLY A 23 2.07 2.11 -7.97
N ILE A 24 2.83 3.05 -8.55
CA ILE A 24 4.20 2.81 -9.04
C ILE A 24 5.14 2.33 -7.91
N THR A 25 6.28 1.78 -8.29
CA THR A 25 7.38 1.51 -7.35
C THR A 25 7.80 2.79 -6.64
N GLY A 26 8.05 2.73 -5.34
CA GLY A 26 8.53 3.86 -4.55
C GLY A 26 7.48 4.90 -4.13
N CYS A 27 6.21 4.79 -4.54
CA CYS A 27 5.17 5.77 -4.17
C CYS A 27 4.65 5.66 -2.72
N GLY A 28 5.30 4.85 -1.86
CA GLY A 28 4.97 4.76 -0.43
C GLY A 28 3.78 3.87 -0.06
N LYS A 29 3.40 2.89 -0.87
CA LYS A 29 2.28 1.96 -0.58
C LYS A 29 2.49 1.19 0.73
N SER A 30 3.61 0.48 0.86
CA SER A 30 3.97 -0.28 2.06
C SER A 30 4.04 0.61 3.31
N THR A 31 4.59 1.83 3.16
CA THR A 31 4.62 2.84 4.22
C THR A 31 3.21 3.26 4.64
N LEU A 32 2.31 3.51 3.70
CA LEU A 32 0.91 3.81 3.99
C LEU A 32 0.22 2.63 4.69
N GLY A 33 0.50 1.40 4.26
CA GLY A 33 0.01 0.18 4.92
C GLY A 33 0.39 0.12 6.40
N ASN A 34 1.64 0.45 6.73
CA ASN A 34 2.11 0.53 8.11
C ASN A 34 1.36 1.61 8.91
N VAL A 35 1.21 2.81 8.35
CA VAL A 35 0.45 3.90 8.99
C VAL A 35 -1.00 3.49 9.26
N LEU A 36 -1.65 2.83 8.30
CA LEU A 36 -3.03 2.33 8.47
C LEU A 36 -3.14 1.30 9.59
N LEU A 37 -2.13 0.45 9.76
CA LEU A 37 -2.07 -0.56 10.83
C LEU A 37 -1.58 0.00 12.17
N GLY A 38 -1.26 1.29 12.24
CA GLY A 38 -0.71 1.94 13.43
C GLY A 38 0.75 1.56 13.73
N TYR A 39 1.48 1.04 12.73
CA TYR A 39 2.90 0.75 12.83
C TYR A 39 3.69 2.00 12.48
N GLY A 40 4.33 2.58 13.50
CA GLY A 40 5.18 3.78 13.37
C GLY A 40 6.66 3.45 13.15
N PRO A 41 7.49 4.46 12.84
CA PRO A 41 8.94 4.32 12.69
C PRO A 41 9.64 3.87 13.98
N ASP A 42 9.00 4.09 15.13
CA ASP A 42 9.50 3.74 16.46
C ASP A 42 8.99 2.37 16.95
N GLY A 43 8.21 1.67 16.12
CA GLY A 43 7.53 0.42 16.45
C GLY A 43 8.28 -0.81 15.97
N ASP A 44 8.22 -1.85 16.80
CA ASP A 44 8.76 -3.18 16.55
C ASP A 44 8.33 -3.73 15.17
N THR A 45 9.22 -4.52 14.57
CA THR A 45 9.36 -4.99 13.18
C THR A 45 8.16 -5.68 12.48
N GLN A 46 6.92 -5.47 12.91
CA GLN A 46 5.75 -6.23 12.47
C GLN A 46 4.99 -5.68 11.24
N GLY A 47 5.49 -4.62 10.61
CA GLY A 47 4.87 -4.00 9.43
C GLY A 47 5.37 -4.52 8.08
N PHE A 48 4.74 -4.03 7.01
CA PHE A 48 5.26 -4.16 5.65
C PHE A 48 6.70 -3.66 5.58
N ARG A 49 7.54 -4.39 4.84
CA ARG A 49 8.94 -4.00 4.65
C ARG A 49 8.99 -2.74 3.80
N THR A 50 9.76 -1.77 4.25
CA THR A 50 10.02 -0.53 3.51
C THR A 50 11.52 -0.44 3.25
N SER A 51 11.95 -0.50 1.99
CA SER A 51 13.34 -0.28 1.60
C SER A 51 13.53 1.13 1.05
N ASN A 52 14.64 1.79 1.41
CA ASN A 52 15.07 3.05 0.79
C ASN A 52 15.83 2.84 -0.54
N SER A 53 15.88 1.61 -1.05
CA SER A 53 16.64 1.26 -2.26
C SER A 53 15.75 1.29 -3.51
N PRO A 54 16.24 1.80 -4.65
CA PRO A 54 15.55 1.72 -5.95
C PRO A 54 15.45 0.29 -6.50
N THR A 55 16.11 -0.68 -5.88
CA THR A 55 16.08 -2.09 -6.27
C THR A 55 14.75 -2.75 -5.89
N GLY A 56 13.66 -2.33 -6.55
CA GLY A 56 12.35 -3.00 -6.62
C GLY A 56 11.59 -3.14 -5.29
N PRO A 57 10.27 -2.85 -5.24
CA PRO A 57 9.46 -3.29 -4.11
C PRO A 57 9.30 -4.81 -4.19
N ASP A 58 8.95 -5.44 -3.07
CA ASP A 58 8.63 -6.86 -2.98
C ASP A 58 7.86 -7.33 -4.23
N SER A 59 8.37 -8.34 -4.94
CA SER A 59 7.77 -8.86 -6.17
C SER A 59 6.42 -9.56 -5.94
N ASP A 60 6.03 -9.67 -4.67
CA ASP A 60 4.89 -10.44 -4.21
C ASP A 60 3.82 -9.54 -3.59
N VAL A 61 2.58 -9.99 -3.66
CA VAL A 61 1.47 -9.40 -2.90
C VAL A 61 1.61 -9.78 -1.44
N VAL A 62 1.64 -8.80 -0.54
CA VAL A 62 1.72 -9.01 0.90
C VAL A 62 0.40 -8.64 1.55
N VAL A 63 -0.10 -9.46 2.46
CA VAL A 63 -1.38 -9.24 3.16
C VAL A 63 -1.14 -9.20 4.66
N MET A 64 -1.70 -8.18 5.33
CA MET A 64 -1.61 -8.01 6.78
C MET A 64 -2.95 -7.59 7.36
N ASP A 65 -3.33 -8.22 8.47
CA ASP A 65 -4.53 -7.87 9.24
C ASP A 65 -4.16 -7.09 10.50
N GLY A 66 -4.96 -6.08 10.85
CA GLY A 66 -4.76 -5.35 12.09
C GLY A 66 -5.87 -4.36 12.42
N ASN A 67 -5.58 -3.52 13.41
CA ASN A 67 -6.49 -2.48 13.89
C ASN A 67 -6.20 -1.18 13.14
N LEU A 68 -7.23 -0.61 12.53
CA LEU A 68 -7.09 0.64 11.80
C LEU A 68 -6.72 1.77 12.76
N PHE A 69 -5.53 2.33 12.58
CA PHE A 69 -4.96 3.36 13.46
C PHE A 69 -4.95 2.96 14.95
N GLY A 70 -4.82 1.66 15.24
CA GLY A 70 -4.83 1.13 16.61
C GLY A 70 -6.22 0.98 17.25
N ASP A 71 -7.31 1.34 16.57
CA ASP A 71 -8.68 1.17 17.08
C ASP A 71 -9.08 -0.32 17.09
N VAL A 72 -9.17 -0.89 18.29
CA VAL A 72 -9.51 -2.31 18.53
C VAL A 72 -10.88 -2.73 17.99
N ASN A 73 -11.77 -1.78 17.73
CA ASN A 73 -13.11 -2.05 17.20
C ASN A 73 -13.15 -2.01 15.67
N ARG A 74 -12.03 -1.65 15.00
CA ARG A 74 -11.98 -1.44 13.55
C ARG A 74 -10.89 -2.30 12.92
N ARG A 75 -11.24 -3.55 12.64
CA ARG A 75 -10.35 -4.50 11.96
C ARG A 75 -10.29 -4.24 10.45
N VAL A 76 -9.08 -4.22 9.91
CA VAL A 76 -8.80 -4.08 8.48
C VAL A 76 -7.83 -5.15 7.99
N CYS A 77 -7.93 -5.48 6.71
CA CYS A 77 -7.02 -6.32 5.96
C CYS A 77 -6.36 -5.45 4.89
N ILE A 78 -5.06 -5.21 4.99
CA ILE A 78 -4.28 -4.43 4.03
C ILE A 78 -3.60 -5.39 3.06
N ILE A 79 -3.79 -5.15 1.76
CA ILE A 79 -3.20 -5.91 0.66
C ILE A 79 -2.23 -4.96 -0.05
N ASP A 80 -0.94 -5.10 0.22
CA ASP A 80 0.12 -4.37 -0.46
C ASP A 80 0.51 -5.12 -1.74
N THR A 81 0.67 -4.39 -2.84
CA THR A 81 0.91 -4.98 -4.16
C THR A 81 2.20 -4.47 -4.77
N PRO A 82 2.86 -5.27 -5.64
CA PRO A 82 4.02 -4.82 -6.38
C PRO A 82 3.72 -3.53 -7.18
N GLY A 83 4.75 -2.69 -7.32
CA GLY A 83 4.65 -1.49 -8.13
C GLY A 83 4.39 -1.83 -9.60
N CYS A 84 3.43 -1.16 -10.23
CA CYS A 84 3.20 -1.26 -11.67
C CYS A 84 3.67 0.01 -12.38
N GLY A 85 4.45 -0.14 -13.45
CA GLY A 85 5.02 0.98 -14.23
C GLY A 85 6.52 1.12 -14.06
N LYS A 86 7.20 1.44 -15.16
CA LYS A 86 8.62 1.81 -15.15
C LYS A 86 8.73 3.24 -14.67
N GLU A 87 9.69 3.51 -13.79
CA GLU A 87 10.29 4.83 -13.75
C GLU A 87 10.93 5.03 -15.14
N GLU A 88 10.27 5.76 -16.03
CA GLU A 88 10.89 6.18 -17.28
C GLU A 88 11.97 7.22 -16.92
N ALA A 89 13.15 6.71 -16.55
CA ALA A 89 14.35 7.52 -16.60
C ALA A 89 14.64 7.78 -18.09
N GLU A 90 14.10 8.87 -18.65
CA GLU A 90 14.68 9.50 -19.84
C GLU A 90 16.08 10.03 -19.48
N ASP A 91 17.06 9.14 -19.42
CA ASP A 91 18.46 9.55 -19.43
C ASP A 91 18.86 9.82 -20.89
N LYS A 92 18.34 10.92 -21.46
CA LYS A 92 18.84 11.49 -22.71
C LYS A 92 20.20 12.13 -22.42
N ARG A 93 21.22 11.31 -22.17
CA ARG A 93 22.61 11.71 -22.41
C ARG A 93 22.75 11.90 -23.90
N SER A 94 22.51 13.13 -24.37
CA SER A 94 23.00 13.58 -25.66
C SER A 94 24.52 13.58 -25.61
N ASN A 95 25.15 12.45 -25.94
CA ASN A 95 26.50 12.45 -26.47
C ASN A 95 26.42 13.03 -27.89
N LEU A 96 26.48 14.35 -27.98
CA LEU A 96 26.93 15.02 -29.20
C LEU A 96 28.45 15.18 -29.07
N PHE A 97 29.12 14.66 -30.10
CA PHE A 97 30.55 14.82 -30.37
C PHE A 97 30.97 16.29 -30.34
#